data_AF-A0A5N5I0H1-F1
#
_entry.id   AF-A0A5N5I0H1-F1
#
_cell.length_a   1.000
_cell.length_b   1.000
_cell.length_c   1.000
_cell.angle_alpha   90.00
_cell.angle_beta   90.00
_cell.angle_gamma   90.00
#
_symmetry.space_group_name_H-M   'P 1'
#
loop_
_entity.id
_entity.type
_entity.pdbx_description
1 polymer ?
#
loop_
_entity_poly.entity_id
_entity_poly.type
_entity_poly.pdbx_seq_one_letter_code
_entity_poly.pdbx_strand_id
1 'polypeptide(L)'
;MIKHVTYFPGRGNVIVEYPGTVPGKILSFVGCHMDVVTANPDDWEFDPFLLSIDGDKLRGRGTTDCLGHVALVTELMRRLAETKPKLKSTVVAVFIANEENSAISGVGVDALVKDGLLMDAPICDSMASSLNPADKNVPNGTQNGLHKSEEQNVNGFSSQIPCLPGVPWSYPWNAAIPPLQA
;
A
#
# COMPACT_ATOMS: atom_id res chain seq x y z
N MET A 1 -8.91 17.57 1.24
CA MET A 1 -7.94 17.92 2.30
C MET A 1 -6.70 17.05 2.12
N ILE A 2 -5.51 17.55 2.47
CA ILE A 2 -4.28 16.74 2.55
C ILE A 2 -3.68 16.98 3.93
N LYS A 3 -3.39 15.91 4.68
CA LYS A 3 -2.84 15.96 6.03
C LYS A 3 -1.58 15.09 6.10
N HIS A 4 -0.47 15.68 6.51
CA HIS A 4 0.79 14.97 6.74
C HIS A 4 0.92 14.66 8.23
N VAL A 5 1.28 13.43 8.56
CA VAL A 5 1.41 12.97 9.95
C VAL A 5 2.72 12.21 10.10
N THR A 6 3.61 12.71 10.95
CA THR A 6 4.95 12.17 11.12
C THR A 6 5.18 11.86 12.59
N TYR A 7 5.48 10.59 12.89
CA TYR A 7 5.83 10.13 14.23
C TYR A 7 7.34 9.93 14.41
N PHE A 8 8.05 9.74 13.30
CA PHE A 8 9.49 9.55 13.27
C PHE A 8 10.10 10.35 12.12
N PRO A 9 11.22 11.07 12.30
CA PRO A 9 11.85 11.85 11.24
C PRO A 9 12.12 11.02 9.98
N GLY A 10 11.69 11.53 8.82
CA GLY A 10 11.84 10.82 7.54
C GLY A 10 10.82 9.70 7.29
N ARG A 11 9.87 9.46 8.19
CA ARG A 11 8.78 8.47 8.05
C ARG A 11 7.41 9.16 8.15
N GLY A 12 6.99 9.75 7.04
CA GLY A 12 5.73 10.50 6.96
C GLY A 12 4.57 9.64 6.45
N ASN A 13 3.41 9.79 7.08
CA ASN A 13 2.13 9.32 6.58
C ASN A 13 1.39 10.48 5.91
N VAL A 14 0.54 10.18 4.93
CA VAL A 14 -0.26 11.18 4.22
C VAL A 14 -1.72 10.70 4.14
N ILE A 15 -2.62 11.53 4.63
CA ILE A 15 -4.08 11.31 4.52
C ILE A 15 -4.62 12.31 3.52
N VAL A 16 -5.25 11.81 2.45
CA VAL A 16 -5.89 12.62 1.41
C VAL A 16 -7.38 12.36 1.44
N GLU A 17 -8.18 13.42 1.45
CA GLU A 17 -9.64 13.32 1.47
C GLU A 17 -10.27 14.10 0.31
N TYR A 18 -11.17 13.44 -0.39
CA TYR A 18 -12.09 14.02 -1.34
C TYR A 18 -13.52 14.00 -0.77
N PRO A 19 -14.16 15.16 -0.53
CA PRO A 19 -15.41 15.22 0.23
C PRO A 19 -16.61 14.70 -0.57
N GLY A 20 -17.45 13.90 0.10
CA GLY A 20 -18.76 13.47 -0.38
C GLY A 20 -19.89 14.40 0.09
N THR A 21 -21.09 14.18 -0.43
CA THR A 21 -22.28 14.98 -0.09
C THR A 21 -23.10 14.43 1.06
N VAL A 22 -22.91 13.16 1.45
CA VAL A 22 -23.67 12.52 2.54
C VAL A 22 -22.76 12.34 3.76
N PRO A 23 -23.06 12.99 4.90
CA PRO A 23 -22.30 12.80 6.14
C PRO A 23 -22.26 11.33 6.57
N GLY A 24 -21.10 10.87 7.06
CA GLY A 24 -20.90 9.51 7.56
C GLY A 24 -20.76 8.42 6.49
N LYS A 25 -20.89 8.75 5.19
CA LYS A 25 -20.56 7.80 4.12
C LYS A 25 -19.12 7.99 3.68
N ILE A 26 -18.25 7.11 4.14
CA ILE A 26 -16.82 7.16 3.83
C ILE A 26 -16.39 5.85 3.16
N LEU A 27 -15.54 5.96 2.14
CA LEU A 27 -14.80 4.85 1.53
C LEU A 27 -13.31 5.17 1.67
N SER A 28 -12.57 4.27 2.31
CA SER A 28 -11.15 4.50 2.58
C SER A 28 -10.26 3.41 1.99
N PHE A 29 -9.19 3.87 1.35
CA PHE A 29 -8.03 3.06 0.98
C PHE A 29 -6.98 3.24 2.08
N VAL A 30 -6.74 2.19 2.86
CA VAL A 30 -5.80 2.20 3.98
C VAL A 30 -4.73 1.15 3.73
N GLY A 31 -3.49 1.44 4.12
CA GLY A 31 -2.39 0.48 4.00
C GLY A 31 -1.53 0.64 2.76
N CYS A 32 -1.72 1.70 1.95
CA CYS A 32 -0.82 2.00 0.84
C CYS A 32 0.52 2.51 1.40
N HIS A 33 1.45 1.60 1.67
CA HIS A 33 2.75 1.92 2.24
C HIS A 33 3.74 2.44 1.18
N MET A 34 4.58 3.37 1.59
CA MET A 34 5.54 4.06 0.71
C MET A 34 6.98 3.62 0.94
N ASP A 35 7.22 2.76 1.93
CA ASP A 35 8.50 2.11 2.11
C ASP A 35 8.59 0.80 1.33
N VAL A 36 9.80 0.28 1.19
CA VAL A 36 10.07 -0.99 0.51
C VAL A 36 11.14 -1.72 1.29
N VAL A 37 11.12 -3.05 1.27
CA VAL A 37 12.25 -3.84 1.75
C VAL A 37 13.52 -3.51 0.96
N THR A 38 14.67 -3.73 1.58
CA THR A 38 15.96 -3.56 0.93
C THR A 38 16.11 -4.48 -0.30
N ALA A 39 16.89 -4.02 -1.28
CA ALA A 39 17.27 -4.81 -2.43
C ALA A 39 18.76 -4.60 -2.69
N ASN A 40 19.49 -5.70 -2.81
CA ASN A 40 20.88 -5.69 -3.25
C ASN A 40 20.89 -5.88 -4.78
N PRO A 41 21.42 -4.92 -5.57
CA PRO A 41 21.41 -5.01 -7.04
C PRO A 41 22.11 -6.27 -7.59
N ASP A 42 23.11 -6.80 -6.90
CA ASP A 42 23.86 -7.99 -7.35
C ASP A 42 23.00 -9.27 -7.34
N ASP A 43 21.91 -9.29 -6.56
CA ASP A 43 20.99 -10.42 -6.48
C ASP A 43 19.89 -10.37 -7.56
N TRP A 44 19.93 -9.39 -8.47
CA TRP A 44 18.89 -9.14 -9.46
C TRP A 44 19.43 -9.20 -10.89
N GLU A 45 18.61 -9.72 -11.82
CA GLU A 45 18.94 -9.74 -13.26
C GLU A 45 18.76 -8.37 -13.94
N PHE A 46 18.27 -7.37 -13.21
CA PHE A 46 18.03 -6.00 -13.66
C PHE A 46 18.17 -5.04 -12.47
N ASP A 47 18.32 -3.74 -12.72
CA ASP A 47 18.40 -2.75 -11.64
C ASP A 47 17.06 -2.68 -10.88
N PRO A 48 17.01 -3.09 -9.58
CA PRO A 48 15.77 -3.08 -8.82
C PRO A 48 15.23 -1.68 -8.56
N PHE A 49 16.03 -0.63 -8.68
CA PHE A 49 15.63 0.75 -8.42
C PHE A 49 15.33 1.54 -9.69
N LEU A 50 15.47 0.92 -10.87
CA LEU A 50 15.04 1.47 -12.14
C LEU A 50 13.80 0.72 -12.65
N LEU A 51 12.66 1.42 -12.73
CA LEU A 51 11.44 0.85 -13.28
C LEU A 51 11.65 0.52 -14.77
N SER A 52 11.51 -0.76 -15.12
CA SER A 52 11.64 -1.26 -16.48
C SER A 52 10.40 -2.06 -16.91
N ILE A 53 10.19 -2.15 -18.23
CA ILE A 53 9.13 -2.95 -18.83
C ILE A 53 9.77 -4.16 -19.50
N ASP A 54 9.29 -5.35 -19.16
CA ASP A 54 9.64 -6.61 -19.81
C ASP A 54 8.37 -7.33 -20.26
N GLY A 55 8.08 -7.26 -21.56
CA GLY A 55 6.82 -7.75 -22.12
C GLY A 55 5.62 -7.06 -21.48
N ASP A 56 4.82 -7.83 -20.74
CA ASP A 56 3.63 -7.39 -20.02
C ASP A 56 3.87 -7.06 -18.54
N LYS A 57 5.14 -7.09 -18.08
CA LYS A 57 5.52 -6.92 -16.68
C LYS A 57 6.22 -5.58 -16.45
N LEU A 58 5.85 -4.94 -15.35
CA LEU A 58 6.63 -3.86 -14.74
C LEU A 58 7.60 -4.47 -13.73
N ARG A 59 8.87 -4.10 -13.84
CA ARG A 59 9.99 -4.64 -13.05
C ARG A 59 10.65 -3.53 -12.24
N GLY A 60 10.72 -3.74 -10.94
CA GLY A 60 11.34 -2.82 -9.97
C GLY A 60 10.91 -3.17 -8.55
N ARG A 61 11.79 -2.97 -7.57
CA ARG A 61 11.46 -3.08 -6.14
C ARG A 61 10.33 -2.11 -5.83
N GLY A 62 9.33 -2.61 -5.10
CA GLY A 62 8.17 -1.82 -4.73
C GLY A 62 7.02 -1.88 -5.74
N THR A 63 7.22 -2.36 -6.97
CA THR A 63 6.19 -2.32 -8.02
C THR A 63 4.88 -2.96 -7.57
N THR A 64 4.93 -4.19 -7.06
CA THR A 64 3.75 -4.87 -6.49
C THR A 64 3.50 -4.48 -5.04
N ASP A 65 4.58 -4.34 -4.26
CA ASP A 65 4.51 -4.18 -2.81
C ASP A 65 5.28 -2.93 -2.33
N CYS A 66 4.62 -1.76 -2.21
CA CYS A 66 3.25 -1.51 -2.69
C CYS A 66 3.10 -0.25 -3.54
N LEU A 67 4.18 0.21 -4.14
CA LEU A 67 4.24 1.46 -4.91
C LEU A 67 3.29 1.49 -6.12
N GLY A 68 2.96 0.34 -6.73
CA GLY A 68 1.92 0.27 -7.76
C GLY A 68 0.54 0.68 -7.23
N HIS A 69 0.19 0.26 -6.02
CA HIS A 69 -1.04 0.67 -5.35
C HIS A 69 -0.99 2.14 -4.95
N VAL A 70 0.15 2.61 -4.42
CA VAL A 70 0.36 4.03 -4.14
C VAL A 70 0.11 4.86 -5.39
N ALA A 71 0.67 4.47 -6.52
CA ALA A 71 0.52 5.17 -7.79
C ALA A 71 -0.93 5.18 -8.28
N LEU A 72 -1.61 4.03 -8.24
CA LEU A 72 -3.02 3.91 -8.66
C LEU A 72 -3.96 4.78 -7.82
N VAL A 73 -3.85 4.69 -6.48
CA VAL A 73 -4.70 5.47 -5.57
C VAL A 73 -4.37 6.96 -5.68
N THR A 74 -3.10 7.32 -5.87
CA THR A 74 -2.70 8.72 -6.13
C THR A 74 -3.36 9.25 -7.41
N GLU A 75 -3.34 8.49 -8.50
CA GLU A 75 -4.00 8.88 -9.75
C GLU A 75 -5.51 9.02 -9.58
N LEU A 76 -6.15 8.12 -8.83
CA LEU A 76 -7.57 8.24 -8.48
C LEU A 76 -7.85 9.56 -7.75
N MET A 77 -7.10 9.87 -6.69
CA MET A 77 -7.30 11.11 -5.91
C MET A 77 -7.03 12.36 -6.75
N ARG A 78 -6.03 12.33 -7.62
CA ARG A 78 -5.76 13.40 -8.59
C ARG A 78 -6.94 13.61 -9.54
N ARG A 79 -7.46 12.54 -10.14
CA ARG A 79 -8.61 12.59 -11.04
C ARG A 79 -9.86 13.13 -10.36
N LEU A 80 -10.11 12.73 -9.10
CA LEU A 80 -11.21 13.29 -8.31
C LEU A 80 -11.05 14.80 -8.09
N ALA A 81 -9.84 15.26 -7.79
CA ALA A 81 -9.55 16.69 -7.60
C ALA A 81 -9.69 17.52 -8.90
N GLU A 82 -9.32 16.95 -10.04
CA GLU A 82 -9.42 17.60 -11.36
C GLU A 82 -10.87 17.65 -11.87
N THR A 83 -11.58 16.52 -11.82
CA THR A 83 -12.92 16.38 -12.42
C THR A 83 -14.05 16.80 -11.48
N LYS A 84 -13.80 16.83 -10.16
CA LYS A 84 -14.72 17.28 -9.11
C LYS A 84 -16.14 16.68 -9.20
N PRO A 85 -16.31 15.36 -9.37
CA PRO A 85 -17.63 14.75 -9.44
C PRO A 85 -18.36 14.85 -8.10
N LYS A 86 -19.68 15.03 -8.13
CA LYS A 86 -20.49 14.99 -6.90
C LYS A 86 -20.70 13.56 -6.44
N LEU A 87 -19.88 13.10 -5.50
CA LEU A 87 -19.98 11.78 -4.90
C LEU A 87 -20.86 11.80 -3.65
N LYS A 88 -21.60 10.72 -3.40
CA LYS A 88 -22.34 10.56 -2.15
C LYS A 88 -21.40 10.27 -0.97
N SER A 89 -20.36 9.47 -1.21
CA SER A 89 -19.37 9.09 -0.22
C SER A 89 -18.14 9.97 -0.29
N THR A 90 -17.58 10.31 0.86
CA THR A 90 -16.22 10.84 0.99
C THR A 90 -15.23 9.72 0.64
N VAL A 91 -14.21 10.03 -0.14
CA VAL A 91 -13.14 9.09 -0.48
C VAL A 91 -11.88 9.52 0.26
N VAL A 92 -11.29 8.61 1.03
CA VAL A 92 -10.06 8.84 1.79
C VAL A 92 -8.98 7.90 1.29
N ALA A 93 -7.77 8.42 1.10
CA ALA A 93 -6.57 7.62 0.86
C ALA A 93 -5.59 7.86 2.00
N VAL A 94 -5.10 6.78 2.60
CA VAL A 94 -4.15 6.79 3.71
C VAL A 94 -2.87 6.10 3.25
N PHE A 95 -1.88 6.92 2.92
CA PHE A 95 -0.54 6.48 2.61
C PHE A 95 0.28 6.41 3.88
N ILE A 96 0.89 5.27 4.14
CA ILE A 96 1.61 5.01 5.39
C ILE A 96 3.10 4.87 5.15
N ALA A 97 3.87 5.09 6.20
CA ALA A 97 5.27 4.71 6.23
C ALA A 97 5.48 3.56 7.23
N ASN A 98 6.59 2.85 7.05
CA ASN A 98 7.14 1.92 8.02
C ASN A 98 6.29 0.65 8.18
N GLU A 99 5.67 0.17 7.09
CA GLU A 99 4.96 -1.11 7.06
C GLU A 99 5.97 -2.28 7.05
N GLU A 100 7.03 -2.14 6.25
CA GLU A 100 8.05 -3.17 6.01
C GLU A 100 9.13 -3.22 7.11
N ASN A 101 9.03 -2.33 8.11
CA ASN A 101 10.07 -2.14 9.12
C ASN A 101 9.53 -2.26 10.54
N SER A 102 9.64 -3.45 11.10
CA SER A 102 9.22 -3.76 12.48
C SER A 102 10.18 -3.24 13.56
N ALA A 103 11.38 -2.74 13.22
CA ALA A 103 12.36 -2.27 14.21
C ALA A 103 12.00 -0.89 14.80
N ILE A 104 11.23 -0.08 14.07
CA ILE A 104 10.74 1.22 14.53
C ILE A 104 9.26 1.04 14.88
N SER A 105 8.91 1.12 16.15
CA SER A 105 7.52 1.02 16.62
C SER A 105 6.84 2.38 16.69
N GLY A 106 5.51 2.38 16.69
CA GLY A 106 4.73 3.62 16.83
C GLY A 106 4.75 4.51 15.58
N VAL A 107 4.94 3.93 14.41
CA VAL A 107 4.84 4.58 13.10
C VAL A 107 3.83 3.80 12.25
N GLY A 108 3.33 4.38 11.16
CA GLY A 108 2.42 3.69 10.24
C GLY A 108 0.98 3.60 10.75
N VAL A 109 0.26 2.56 10.32
CA VAL A 109 -1.17 2.38 10.60
C VAL A 109 -1.47 2.40 12.10
N ASP A 110 -0.69 1.66 12.90
CA ASP A 110 -0.93 1.53 14.33
C ASP A 110 -0.92 2.88 15.06
N ALA A 111 -0.01 3.77 14.67
CA ALA A 111 0.08 5.11 15.23
C ALA A 111 -1.12 5.98 14.82
N LEU A 112 -1.56 5.86 13.55
CA LEU A 112 -2.73 6.57 13.05
C LEU A 112 -4.02 6.09 13.72
N VAL A 113 -4.18 4.78 13.94
CA VAL A 113 -5.31 4.20 14.69
C VAL A 113 -5.31 4.73 16.12
N LYS A 114 -4.15 4.70 16.79
CA LYS A 114 -3.99 5.17 18.17
C LYS A 114 -4.38 6.64 18.34
N ASP A 115 -4.06 7.48 17.36
CA ASP A 115 -4.43 8.89 17.35
C ASP A 115 -5.86 9.16 16.84
N GLY A 116 -6.63 8.11 16.56
CA GLY A 116 -8.02 8.20 16.12
C GLY A 116 -8.19 8.73 14.70
N LEU A 117 -7.14 8.72 13.89
CA LEU A 117 -7.15 9.30 12.53
C LEU A 117 -7.81 8.40 11.48
N LEU A 118 -8.18 7.17 11.85
CA LEU A 118 -8.83 6.18 10.97
C LEU A 118 -10.24 5.77 11.44
N MET A 119 -10.74 6.35 12.54
CA MET A 119 -11.95 5.89 13.25
C MET A 119 -13.28 6.18 12.52
N ASP A 120 -13.29 7.11 11.56
CA ASP A 120 -14.52 7.51 10.84
C ASP A 120 -14.73 6.77 9.51
N ALA A 121 -13.81 5.89 9.14
CA ALA A 121 -13.80 5.23 7.85
C ALA A 121 -14.21 3.75 7.97
N PRO A 122 -15.26 3.29 7.28
CA PRO A 122 -15.38 1.87 6.93
C PRO A 122 -14.12 1.49 6.15
N ILE A 123 -13.25 0.70 6.78
CA ILE A 123 -12.02 0.22 6.17
C ILE A 123 -12.41 -0.80 5.11
N CYS A 124 -11.96 -0.59 3.86
CA CYS A 124 -11.95 -1.68 2.91
C CYS A 124 -10.74 -2.56 3.25
N ASP A 125 -10.98 -3.70 3.93
CA ASP A 125 -9.95 -4.67 4.37
C ASP A 125 -9.22 -5.38 3.20
N SER A 126 -9.30 -4.85 1.98
CA SER A 126 -8.76 -5.48 0.77
C SER A 126 -7.23 -5.40 0.66
N MET A 127 -6.55 -4.63 1.52
CA MET A 127 -5.12 -4.30 1.33
C MET A 127 -4.26 -4.50 2.58
N ALA A 128 -4.86 -4.65 3.77
CA ALA A 128 -4.16 -4.85 5.03
C ALA A 128 -4.26 -6.33 5.47
N SER A 129 -3.83 -7.26 4.62
CA SER A 129 -3.79 -8.68 4.99
C SER A 129 -2.56 -8.97 5.86
N SER A 130 -2.51 -8.44 7.09
CA SER A 130 -1.62 -8.93 8.16
C SER A 130 -1.90 -8.36 9.57
N LEU A 131 -3.01 -7.66 9.82
CA LEU A 131 -3.27 -7.09 11.15
C LEU A 131 -4.48 -7.72 11.83
N ASN A 132 -4.34 -8.97 12.26
CA ASN A 132 -5.12 -9.52 13.39
C ASN A 132 -4.21 -10.34 14.32
N PRO A 133 -3.64 -9.74 15.37
CA PRO A 133 -2.98 -10.47 16.44
C PRO A 133 -3.94 -11.26 17.36
N ALA A 134 -5.27 -11.18 17.14
CA ALA A 134 -6.29 -11.58 18.11
C ALA A 134 -7.13 -12.82 17.77
N ASP A 135 -6.81 -13.59 16.72
CA ASP A 135 -7.53 -14.83 16.38
C ASP A 135 -6.76 -16.11 16.78
N LYS A 136 -6.26 -16.14 18.02
CA LYS A 136 -5.83 -17.38 18.69
C LYS A 136 -6.85 -17.78 19.75
N ASN A 137 -8.09 -18.01 19.36
CA ASN A 137 -9.01 -18.81 20.17
C ASN A 137 -9.90 -19.63 19.24
N VAL A 138 -9.56 -20.92 19.14
CA VAL A 138 -10.34 -21.96 18.44
C VAL A 138 -11.40 -22.50 19.42
N PRO A 139 -12.71 -22.43 19.13
CA PRO A 139 -13.69 -23.34 19.68
C PRO A 139 -13.85 -24.55 18.75
N ASN A 140 -13.98 -25.71 19.40
CA ASN A 140 -13.97 -27.05 18.86
C ASN A 140 -15.28 -27.42 18.12
N GLY A 141 -15.19 -28.26 17.08
CA GLY A 141 -16.29 -28.95 16.37
C GLY A 141 -16.63 -28.35 15.00
N THR A 142 -16.65 -29.05 13.87
CA THR A 142 -16.86 -30.47 13.57
C THR A 142 -16.11 -30.82 12.27
N GLN A 143 -15.46 -31.99 12.24
CA GLN A 143 -14.74 -32.52 11.08
C GLN A 143 -15.66 -32.77 9.88
N ASN A 144 -15.16 -32.53 8.66
CA ASN A 144 -15.26 -33.46 7.54
C ASN A 144 -14.28 -33.08 6.42
N GLY A 145 -13.45 -34.04 6.01
CA GLY A 145 -12.78 -34.05 4.70
C GLY A 145 -11.28 -33.75 4.68
N LEU A 146 -10.47 -34.74 5.08
CA LEU A 146 -9.03 -34.78 4.87
C LEU A 146 -8.72 -35.05 3.38
N HIS A 147 -8.00 -34.15 2.72
CA HIS A 147 -7.08 -34.51 1.63
C HIS A 147 -5.72 -33.86 1.94
N LYS A 148 -4.81 -34.64 2.56
CA LYS A 148 -3.36 -34.42 2.52
C LYS A 148 -2.90 -34.75 1.09
N SER A 149 -1.91 -34.14 0.46
CA SER A 149 -0.79 -33.29 0.86
C SER A 149 -0.21 -32.71 -0.42
N GLU A 150 0.31 -31.50 -0.39
CA GLU A 150 1.56 -31.17 -1.11
C GLU A 150 2.15 -29.92 -0.46
N GLU A 151 3.32 -30.09 0.16
CA GLU A 151 4.19 -28.97 0.55
C GLU A 151 4.61 -28.27 -0.73
N GLN A 152 4.37 -26.96 -0.86
CA GLN A 152 5.23 -26.09 -1.67
C GLN A 152 4.98 -24.58 -1.46
N ASN A 153 6.09 -23.95 -1.06
CA ASN A 153 6.58 -22.61 -1.38
C ASN A 153 6.05 -21.38 -0.63
N VAL A 154 6.97 -20.79 0.12
CA VAL A 154 6.86 -19.58 0.94
C VAL A 154 7.01 -18.37 0.01
N ASN A 155 5.98 -18.02 -0.78
CA ASN A 155 5.89 -16.77 -1.57
C ASN A 155 4.43 -16.51 -1.99
N GLY A 156 3.52 -16.53 -1.01
CA GLY A 156 2.07 -16.43 -1.22
C GLY A 156 1.55 -15.03 -1.49
N PHE A 157 1.94 -14.39 -2.59
CA PHE A 157 1.15 -13.32 -3.20
C PHE A 157 0.90 -13.64 -4.67
N SER A 158 -0.37 -13.90 -5.02
CA SER A 158 -0.80 -14.05 -6.41
C SER A 158 -1.81 -12.97 -6.76
N SER A 159 -1.31 -11.91 -7.38
CA SER A 159 -1.71 -11.45 -8.72
C SER A 159 -0.73 -10.35 -9.15
N GLN A 160 -0.02 -10.57 -10.26
CA GLN A 160 0.88 -9.58 -10.85
C GLN A 160 0.03 -8.42 -11.36
N ILE A 161 0.40 -7.17 -11.07
CA ILE A 161 -0.24 -6.00 -11.67
C ILE A 161 0.12 -6.01 -13.17
N PRO A 162 -0.85 -6.20 -14.09
CA PRO A 162 -0.57 -6.14 -15.51
C PRO A 162 -0.10 -4.73 -15.87
N CYS A 163 0.87 -4.60 -16.78
CA CYS A 163 1.18 -3.28 -17.33
C CYS A 163 -0.09 -2.66 -17.93
N LEU A 164 -0.45 -1.43 -17.53
CA LEU A 164 -1.57 -0.70 -18.12
C LEU A 164 -1.04 0.12 -19.31
N PRO A 165 -1.25 -0.31 -20.57
CA PRO A 165 -0.78 0.45 -21.72
C PRO A 165 -1.49 1.81 -21.78
N GLY A 166 -0.72 2.88 -21.96
CA GLY A 166 -1.25 4.24 -22.14
C GLY A 166 -1.40 5.09 -20.87
N VAL A 167 -0.93 4.63 -19.70
CA VAL A 167 -0.78 5.50 -18.53
C VAL A 167 0.50 6.34 -18.70
N PRO A 168 0.42 7.67 -18.90
CA PRO A 168 1.60 8.51 -18.97
C PRO A 168 2.14 8.66 -17.55
N TRP A 169 3.14 7.87 -17.18
CA TRP A 169 3.92 8.10 -15.97
C TRP A 169 4.82 9.31 -16.22
N SER A 170 4.24 10.51 -16.11
CA SER A 170 4.93 11.79 -16.39
C SER A 170 6.05 12.12 -15.40
N TYR A 171 6.22 11.33 -14.34
CA TYR A 171 7.22 11.56 -13.30
C TYR A 171 8.34 10.51 -13.38
N PRO A 172 9.61 10.92 -13.53
CA PRO A 172 10.73 10.01 -13.30
C PRO A 172 10.73 9.57 -11.84
N TRP A 173 10.79 8.27 -11.60
CA TRP A 173 10.96 7.70 -10.26
C TRP A 173 12.38 7.99 -9.78
N ASN A 174 12.51 8.81 -8.74
CA ASN A 174 13.80 9.05 -8.09
C ASN A 174 14.04 7.93 -7.07
N ALA A 175 15.10 7.15 -7.27
CA ALA A 175 15.62 6.24 -6.26
C ALA A 175 16.06 7.05 -5.02
N ALA A 176 15.87 6.49 -3.82
CA ALA A 176 16.28 7.11 -2.56
C ALA A 176 17.81 7.10 -2.33
N ILE A 177 18.61 6.78 -3.36
CA ILE A 177 20.07 6.71 -3.28
C ILE A 177 20.64 7.97 -3.96
N PRO A 178 21.32 8.89 -3.22
CA PRO A 178 22.08 9.94 -3.86
C PRO A 178 23.23 9.33 -4.68
N PRO A 179 23.62 9.92 -5.82
CA PRO A 179 24.70 9.39 -6.63
C PRO A 179 25.97 9.23 -5.76
N LEU A 180 26.64 8.08 -5.89
CA LEU A 180 27.96 7.86 -5.31
C LEU A 180 28.85 9.03 -5.72
N GLN A 181 29.31 9.81 -4.74
CA GLN A 181 30.29 10.85 -4.98
C GLN A 181 31.57 10.17 -5.47
N ALA A 182 31.99 10.54 -6.69
CA ALA A 182 33.27 10.20 -7.27
C ALA A 182 34.41 10.97 -6.59
#